data_AF-A0A2K8YW96-F1
#
_entry.id   AF-A0A2K8YW96-F1
#
_cell.length_a   1.000
_cell.length_b   1.000
_cell.length_c   1.000
_cell.angle_alpha   90.00
_cell.angle_beta   90.00
_cell.angle_gamma   90.00
#
_symmetry.space_group_name_H-M   'P 1'
#
loop_
_entity.id
_entity.type
_entity.pdbx_description
1 polymer ?
#
loop_
_entity_poly.entity_id
_entity_poly.type
_entity_poly.pdbx_seq_one_letter_code
_entity_poly.pdbx_strand_id
1 'polypeptide(L)'
;MSEELVDEFERSKGQLKSYILRITASVADAEDIVHDTFIKATEKLESFRGQSSLKTWLFAIASNLAQDNLRARKRWVDNVTDIAKKAALANPTFFQQAMHIQATSLQGQFEIREHIAFCFTCIAKSLPLEQQLSLLLKEVYDFRINEIAQILDSTEAMVKYYLHTGRAKMIHVFEGRCALINKQGVCHQCSELNGLFNPKQKFQEEAVKIDLVRKAATADREHLFDLRMKVIQGIDPFESNAAELQLHHLEHNRQVIENYLEKNAS
;
A
#
# COMPACT_ATOMS: atom_id res chain seq x y z
N MET A 1 -19.97 22.55 12.84
CA MET A 1 -20.06 21.73 11.61
C MET A 1 -18.97 22.06 10.59
N SER A 2 -18.91 23.28 10.01
CA SER A 2 -17.87 23.60 9.00
C SER A 2 -16.44 23.56 9.58
N GLU A 3 -16.23 24.20 10.74
CA GLU A 3 -14.94 24.15 11.46
C GLU A 3 -14.58 22.72 11.92
N GLU A 4 -15.54 21.97 12.45
CA GLU A 4 -15.35 20.56 12.84
C GLU A 4 -14.94 19.67 11.66
N LEU A 5 -15.48 19.93 10.46
CA LEU A 5 -15.08 19.22 9.24
C LEU A 5 -13.62 19.54 8.87
N VAL A 6 -13.24 20.81 8.90
CA VAL A 6 -11.87 21.24 8.58
C VAL A 6 -10.88 20.63 9.55
N ASP A 7 -11.17 20.70 10.85
CA ASP A 7 -10.33 20.12 11.89
C ASP A 7 -10.17 18.60 11.71
N GLU A 8 -11.27 17.89 11.45
CA GLU A 8 -11.21 16.44 11.24
C GLU A 8 -10.49 16.07 9.94
N PHE A 9 -10.68 16.86 8.88
CA PHE A 9 -10.00 16.66 7.62
C PHE A 9 -8.49 16.80 7.81
N GLU A 10 -8.01 17.90 8.40
CA GLU A 10 -6.57 18.10 8.62
C GLU A 10 -5.97 17.04 9.56
N ARG A 11 -6.70 16.60 10.59
CA ARG A 11 -6.28 15.47 11.45
C ARG A 11 -6.16 14.14 10.69
N SER A 12 -7.04 13.88 9.73
CA SER A 12 -7.10 12.61 9.00
C SER A 12 -6.38 12.62 7.64
N LYS A 13 -5.95 13.78 7.17
CA LYS A 13 -5.34 14.01 5.84
C LYS A 13 -4.15 13.11 5.53
N GLY A 14 -3.22 12.95 6.48
CA GLY A 14 -2.07 12.05 6.30
C GLY A 14 -2.50 10.59 6.09
N GLN A 15 -3.46 10.12 6.88
CA GLN A 15 -4.01 8.77 6.74
C GLN A 15 -4.82 8.62 5.44
N LEU A 16 -5.58 9.64 5.02
CA LEU A 16 -6.28 9.65 3.74
C LEU A 16 -5.28 9.57 2.58
N LYS A 17 -4.25 10.42 2.57
CA LYS A 17 -3.24 10.46 1.51
C LYS A 17 -2.53 9.13 1.37
N SER A 18 -2.05 8.56 2.48
CA SER A 18 -1.40 7.25 2.49
C SER A 18 -2.36 6.11 2.12
N TYR A 19 -3.63 6.16 2.53
CA TYR A 19 -4.65 5.18 2.15
C TYR A 19 -4.86 5.17 0.64
N ILE A 20 -5.12 6.33 0.05
CA ILE A 20 -5.36 6.44 -1.38
C ILE A 20 -4.11 6.07 -2.18
N LEU A 21 -2.92 6.49 -1.76
CA LEU A 21 -1.68 6.07 -2.41
C LEU A 21 -1.53 4.54 -2.42
N ARG A 22 -1.84 3.86 -1.31
CA ARG A 22 -1.76 2.39 -1.24
C ARG A 22 -2.76 1.68 -2.15
N ILE A 23 -3.85 2.35 -2.50
CA ILE A 23 -4.88 1.86 -3.42
C ILE A 23 -4.48 2.11 -4.87
N THR A 24 -4.12 3.36 -5.21
CA THR A 24 -3.88 3.83 -6.57
C THR A 24 -2.48 3.50 -7.07
N ALA A 25 -1.48 3.45 -6.17
CA ALA A 25 -0.06 3.45 -6.50
C ALA A 25 0.38 4.66 -7.35
N SER A 26 -0.35 5.77 -7.27
CA SER A 26 -0.01 7.03 -7.95
C SER A 26 -0.10 8.18 -6.95
N VAL A 27 0.97 8.98 -6.87
CA VAL A 27 0.99 10.19 -6.03
C VAL A 27 0.00 11.21 -6.55
N ALA A 28 -0.07 11.41 -7.87
CA ALA A 28 -1.00 12.34 -8.50
C ALA A 28 -2.46 11.96 -8.20
N ASP A 29 -2.85 10.70 -8.47
CA ASP A 29 -4.21 10.25 -8.15
C ASP A 29 -4.51 10.39 -6.63
N ALA A 30 -3.53 10.15 -5.76
CA ALA A 30 -3.71 10.29 -4.32
C ALA A 30 -3.93 11.75 -3.89
N GLU A 31 -3.20 12.70 -4.46
CA GLU A 31 -3.35 14.12 -4.17
C GLU A 31 -4.68 14.67 -4.70
N ASP A 32 -5.03 14.32 -5.93
CA ASP A 32 -6.28 14.74 -6.57
C ASP A 32 -7.49 14.20 -5.79
N ILE A 33 -7.51 12.90 -5.46
CA ILE A 33 -8.62 12.30 -4.72
C ILE A 33 -8.75 12.89 -3.31
N VAL A 34 -7.64 13.16 -2.61
CA VAL A 34 -7.69 13.79 -1.27
C VAL A 34 -8.24 15.21 -1.37
N HIS A 35 -7.86 15.97 -2.40
CA HIS A 35 -8.40 17.29 -2.66
C HIS A 35 -9.90 17.25 -2.96
N ASP A 36 -10.32 16.38 -3.89
CA ASP A 36 -11.72 16.19 -4.26
C ASP A 36 -12.57 15.68 -3.08
N THR A 37 -11.97 14.90 -2.17
CA THR A 37 -12.62 14.46 -0.93
C THR A 37 -13.00 15.65 -0.09
N PHE A 38 -12.09 16.63 0.11
CA PHE A 38 -12.38 17.83 0.89
C PHE A 38 -13.46 18.69 0.25
N ILE A 39 -13.39 18.90 -1.07
CA ILE A 39 -14.40 19.66 -1.82
C ILE A 39 -15.77 19.00 -1.64
N LYS A 40 -15.88 17.70 -1.93
CA LYS A 40 -17.16 16.97 -1.84
C LYS A 40 -17.68 16.89 -0.41
N ALA A 41 -16.81 16.77 0.59
CA ALA A 41 -17.22 16.78 1.98
C ALA A 41 -17.80 18.14 2.39
N THR A 42 -17.20 19.25 1.91
CA THR A 42 -17.71 20.60 2.14
C THR A 42 -19.06 20.82 1.46
N GLU A 43 -19.20 20.42 0.20
CA GLU A 43 -20.45 20.52 -0.56
C GLU A 43 -21.59 19.69 0.06
N LYS A 44 -21.26 18.53 0.64
CA LYS A 44 -22.23 17.58 1.18
C LYS A 44 -22.40 17.68 2.69
N LEU A 45 -21.77 18.66 3.35
CA LEU A 45 -21.76 18.73 4.81
C LEU A 45 -23.18 18.79 5.41
N GLU A 46 -24.09 19.51 4.77
CA GLU A 46 -25.50 19.60 5.21
C GLU A 46 -26.24 18.26 5.13
N SER A 47 -25.76 17.33 4.29
CA SER A 47 -26.33 15.98 4.16
C SER A 47 -25.77 14.98 5.18
N PHE A 48 -24.74 15.36 5.94
CA PHE A 48 -24.14 14.50 6.95
C PHE A 48 -25.09 14.33 8.15
N ARG A 49 -25.61 13.12 8.32
CA ARG A 49 -26.63 12.80 9.32
C ARG A 49 -26.07 12.38 10.69
N GLY A 50 -24.76 12.42 10.89
CA GLY A 50 -24.13 11.99 12.15
C GLY A 50 -24.29 10.49 12.47
N GLN A 51 -24.57 9.66 11.47
CA GLN A 51 -24.70 8.20 11.64
C GLN A 51 -23.35 7.47 11.72
N SER A 52 -22.26 8.19 11.45
CA SER A 52 -20.88 7.75 11.53
C SER A 52 -20.02 8.88 12.09
N SER A 53 -18.74 8.64 12.38
CA SER A 53 -17.81 9.74 12.66
C SER A 53 -17.49 10.51 11.37
N LEU A 54 -17.11 11.79 11.50
CA LEU A 54 -16.62 12.57 10.36
C LEU A 54 -15.43 11.88 9.66
N LYS A 55 -14.52 11.25 10.41
CA LYS A 55 -13.45 10.41 9.85
C LYS A 55 -13.98 9.31 8.94
N THR A 56 -14.94 8.52 9.43
CA THR A 56 -15.54 7.42 8.66
C THR A 56 -16.21 7.95 7.39
N TRP A 57 -16.90 9.09 7.50
CA TRP A 57 -17.54 9.72 6.36
C TRP A 57 -16.55 10.26 5.31
N LEU A 58 -15.44 10.88 5.73
CA LEU A 58 -14.35 11.31 4.85
C LEU A 58 -13.72 10.12 4.11
N PHE A 59 -13.45 9.02 4.81
CA PHE A 59 -12.94 7.80 4.19
C PHE A 59 -13.96 7.15 3.25
N ALA A 60 -15.26 7.28 3.51
CA ALA A 60 -16.32 6.84 2.59
C ALA A 60 -16.29 7.64 1.28
N ILE A 61 -16.20 8.97 1.36
CA ILE A 61 -16.10 9.84 0.18
C ILE A 61 -14.82 9.49 -0.61
N ALA A 62 -13.67 9.42 0.05
CA ALA A 62 -12.40 9.10 -0.59
C ALA A 62 -12.40 7.70 -1.23
N SER A 63 -12.97 6.70 -0.57
CA SER A 63 -13.07 5.33 -1.10
C SER A 63 -13.98 5.27 -2.33
N ASN A 64 -15.06 6.03 -2.37
CA ASN A 64 -15.93 6.12 -3.56
C ASN A 64 -15.18 6.75 -4.75
N LEU A 65 -14.46 7.84 -4.53
CA LEU A 65 -13.65 8.47 -5.58
C LEU A 65 -12.54 7.56 -6.09
N ALA A 66 -11.84 6.86 -5.19
CA ALA A 66 -10.82 5.90 -5.58
C ALA A 66 -11.41 4.71 -6.33
N GLN A 67 -12.59 4.23 -5.95
CA GLN A 67 -13.29 3.16 -6.67
C GLN A 67 -13.67 3.60 -8.08
N ASP A 68 -14.19 4.81 -8.25
CA ASP A 68 -14.53 5.35 -9.56
C ASP A 68 -13.28 5.54 -10.44
N ASN A 69 -12.19 6.06 -9.89
CA ASN A 69 -10.90 6.20 -10.59
C ASN A 69 -10.31 4.84 -11.05
N LEU A 70 -10.56 3.78 -10.29
CA LEU A 70 -10.02 2.44 -10.55
C LEU A 70 -10.98 1.49 -11.28
N ARG A 71 -12.26 1.84 -11.43
CA ARG A 71 -13.30 0.94 -11.94
C ARG A 71 -12.98 0.34 -13.32
N ALA A 72 -12.42 1.15 -14.20
CA ALA A 72 -12.04 0.72 -15.56
C ALA A 72 -10.61 0.14 -15.64
N ARG A 73 -9.82 0.23 -14.56
CA ARG A 73 -8.42 -0.20 -14.55
C ARG A 73 -8.31 -1.69 -14.24
N LYS A 74 -7.51 -2.41 -15.03
CA LYS A 74 -7.18 -3.80 -14.75
C LYS A 74 -6.40 -3.93 -13.45
N ARG A 75 -6.67 -5.01 -12.71
CA ARG A 75 -5.94 -5.35 -11.49
C ARG A 75 -4.54 -5.83 -11.82
N TRP A 76 -3.61 -5.63 -10.89
CA TRP A 76 -2.24 -6.06 -11.07
C TRP A 76 -2.13 -7.59 -10.97
N VAL A 77 -1.01 -8.14 -11.43
CA VAL A 77 -0.71 -9.57 -11.31
C VAL A 77 0.17 -9.85 -10.10
N ASP A 78 0.06 -11.06 -9.54
CA ASP A 78 0.77 -11.45 -8.32
C ASP A 78 2.30 -11.39 -8.46
N ASN A 79 2.84 -11.48 -9.69
CA ASN A 79 4.25 -11.35 -10.01
C ASN A 79 4.70 -9.93 -10.42
N VAL A 80 3.92 -8.90 -10.06
CA VAL A 80 4.24 -7.49 -10.34
C VAL A 80 5.69 -7.13 -10.02
N THR A 81 6.19 -7.56 -8.87
CA THR A 81 7.54 -7.23 -8.41
C THR A 81 8.60 -7.71 -9.40
N ASP A 82 8.43 -8.87 -10.03
CA ASP A 82 9.40 -9.42 -10.99
C ASP A 82 9.37 -8.65 -12.30
N ILE A 83 8.16 -8.35 -12.80
CA ILE A 83 7.95 -7.59 -14.03
C ILE A 83 8.58 -6.20 -13.88
N ALA A 84 8.28 -5.53 -12.77
CA ALA A 84 8.81 -4.21 -12.46
C ALA A 84 10.33 -4.21 -12.30
N LYS A 85 10.90 -5.19 -11.57
CA LYS A 85 12.36 -5.35 -11.45
C LYS A 85 13.02 -5.51 -12.82
N LYS A 86 12.48 -6.36 -13.69
CA LYS A 86 13.02 -6.57 -15.03
C LYS A 86 13.00 -5.28 -15.86
N ALA A 87 11.92 -4.52 -15.77
CA ALA A 87 11.79 -3.23 -16.46
C ALA A 87 12.76 -2.18 -15.91
N ALA A 88 12.90 -2.09 -14.59
CA ALA A 88 13.84 -1.18 -13.93
C ALA A 88 15.30 -1.44 -14.34
N LEU A 89 15.73 -2.71 -14.34
CA LEU A 89 17.09 -3.08 -14.76
C LEU A 89 17.36 -2.84 -16.25
N ALA A 90 16.31 -2.81 -17.06
CA ALA A 90 16.39 -2.49 -18.49
C ALA A 90 16.28 -0.99 -18.79
N ASN A 91 16.09 -0.14 -17.77
CA ASN A 91 15.93 1.31 -17.92
C ASN A 91 17.06 2.07 -17.20
N PRO A 92 18.13 2.44 -17.93
CA PRO A 92 19.26 3.17 -17.34
C PRO A 92 18.86 4.51 -16.72
N THR A 93 17.90 5.23 -17.30
CA THR A 93 17.44 6.53 -16.79
C THR A 93 16.77 6.39 -15.43
N PHE A 94 15.87 5.40 -15.29
CA PHE A 94 15.26 5.09 -13.99
C PHE A 94 16.32 4.74 -12.94
N PHE A 95 17.27 3.89 -13.29
CA PHE A 95 18.33 3.49 -12.35
C PHE A 95 19.20 4.68 -11.91
N GLN A 96 19.56 5.58 -12.84
CA GLN A 96 20.30 6.80 -12.52
C GLN A 96 19.51 7.73 -11.59
N GLN A 97 18.21 7.89 -11.82
CA GLN A 97 17.34 8.70 -10.96
C GLN A 97 17.22 8.10 -9.56
N ALA A 98 17.00 6.78 -9.44
CA ALA A 98 16.94 6.10 -8.16
C ALA A 98 18.24 6.26 -7.35
N MET A 99 19.41 6.13 -8.00
CA MET A 99 20.70 6.34 -7.35
C MET A 99 20.93 7.81 -6.97
N HIS A 100 20.46 8.75 -7.78
CA HIS A 100 20.53 10.17 -7.44
C HIS A 100 19.72 10.48 -6.19
N ILE A 101 18.46 10.03 -6.12
CA ILE A 101 17.59 10.20 -4.94
C ILE A 101 18.27 9.60 -3.70
N GLN A 102 18.81 8.38 -3.80
CA GLN A 102 19.50 7.74 -2.68
C GLN A 102 20.70 8.56 -2.18
N ALA A 103 21.43 9.21 -3.08
CA ALA A 103 22.62 9.98 -2.74
C ALA A 103 22.32 11.39 -2.19
N THR A 104 21.19 12.00 -2.57
CA THR A 104 20.90 13.41 -2.27
C THR A 104 19.76 13.64 -1.29
N SER A 105 18.84 12.69 -1.15
CA SER A 105 17.67 12.82 -0.27
C SER A 105 17.97 12.34 1.15
N LEU A 106 17.42 13.03 2.15
CA LEU A 106 17.38 12.55 3.53
C LEU A 106 16.46 11.32 3.68
N GLN A 107 15.54 11.13 2.72
CA GLN A 107 14.62 10.01 2.58
C GLN A 107 15.06 9.03 1.49
N GLY A 108 16.37 8.93 1.23
CA GLY A 108 16.98 7.98 0.29
C GLY A 108 17.28 6.59 0.87
N GLN A 109 17.05 6.37 2.17
CA GLN A 109 17.43 5.15 2.88
C GLN A 109 16.35 4.08 2.77
N PHE A 110 16.45 3.25 1.74
CA PHE A 110 15.51 2.15 1.50
C PHE A 110 15.84 0.92 2.36
N GLU A 111 15.44 0.98 3.63
CA GLU A 111 15.63 -0.10 4.59
C GLU A 111 14.63 -1.26 4.37
N ILE A 112 14.90 -2.41 5.00
CA ILE A 112 14.15 -3.66 4.77
C ILE A 112 12.65 -3.49 5.10
N ARG A 113 12.32 -2.70 6.12
CA ARG A 113 10.93 -2.48 6.57
C ARG A 113 10.12 -1.64 5.57
N GLU A 114 10.74 -0.63 4.95
CA GLU A 114 10.15 0.20 3.89
C GLU A 114 9.93 -0.65 2.65
N HIS A 115 10.86 -1.55 2.32
CA HIS A 115 10.61 -2.52 1.27
C HIS A 115 9.42 -3.43 1.58
N ILE A 116 9.26 -3.91 2.82
CA ILE A 116 8.10 -4.73 3.21
C ILE A 116 6.80 -3.98 2.97
N ALA A 117 6.75 -2.69 3.34
CA ALA A 117 5.57 -1.84 3.12
C ALA A 117 5.32 -1.54 1.63
N PHE A 118 6.37 -1.22 0.87
CA PHE A 118 6.32 -1.00 -0.58
C PHE A 118 5.84 -2.24 -1.34
N CYS A 119 6.43 -3.40 -1.02
CA CYS A 119 6.10 -4.69 -1.60
C CYS A 119 4.64 -5.05 -1.33
N PHE A 120 4.16 -4.81 -0.10
CA PHE A 120 2.75 -5.00 0.22
C PHE A 120 1.83 -4.10 -0.62
N THR A 121 2.15 -2.81 -0.74
CA THR A 121 1.38 -1.88 -1.59
C THR A 121 1.26 -2.39 -3.03
N CYS A 122 2.36 -2.86 -3.62
CA CYS A 122 2.35 -3.41 -4.97
C CYS A 122 1.51 -4.69 -5.08
N ILE A 123 1.72 -5.66 -4.18
CA ILE A 123 1.05 -6.96 -4.25
C ILE A 123 -0.44 -6.85 -3.91
N ALA A 124 -0.83 -5.96 -2.99
CA ALA A 124 -2.23 -5.74 -2.63
C ALA A 124 -3.08 -5.26 -3.82
N LYS A 125 -2.47 -4.63 -4.84
CA LYS A 125 -3.17 -4.27 -6.08
C LYS A 125 -3.56 -5.47 -6.95
N SER A 126 -3.02 -6.65 -6.68
CA SER A 126 -3.47 -7.89 -7.31
C SER A 126 -4.79 -8.43 -6.77
N LEU A 127 -5.25 -7.91 -5.62
CA LEU A 127 -6.55 -8.25 -5.09
C LEU A 127 -7.66 -7.60 -5.94
N PRO A 128 -8.85 -8.25 -6.02
CA PRO A 128 -10.10 -7.55 -6.28
C PRO A 128 -10.21 -6.29 -5.41
N LEU A 129 -10.81 -5.24 -5.95
CA LEU A 129 -10.75 -3.91 -5.35
C LEU A 129 -11.36 -3.88 -3.94
N GLU A 130 -12.50 -4.54 -3.75
CA GLU A 130 -13.21 -4.61 -2.47
C GLU A 130 -12.40 -5.34 -1.40
N GLN A 131 -11.65 -6.37 -1.80
CA GLN A 131 -10.71 -7.08 -0.91
C GLN A 131 -9.54 -6.18 -0.53
N GLN A 132 -8.96 -5.45 -1.49
CA GLN A 132 -7.88 -4.49 -1.22
C GLN A 132 -8.32 -3.41 -0.24
N LEU A 133 -9.47 -2.78 -0.49
CA LEU A 133 -10.01 -1.71 0.34
C LEU A 133 -10.31 -2.21 1.75
N SER A 134 -11.04 -3.33 1.87
CA SER A 134 -11.38 -3.92 3.18
C SER A 134 -10.13 -4.25 3.98
N LEU A 135 -9.13 -4.87 3.34
CA LEU A 135 -7.86 -5.23 3.99
C LEU A 135 -7.10 -3.98 4.47
N LEU A 136 -6.96 -2.95 3.64
CA LEU A 136 -6.27 -1.72 4.03
C LEU A 136 -6.99 -1.01 5.18
N LEU A 137 -8.30 -0.82 5.06
CA LEU A 137 -9.09 -0.14 6.09
C LEU A 137 -9.02 -0.87 7.43
N LYS A 138 -9.07 -2.21 7.41
CA LYS A 138 -9.02 -3.01 8.64
C LYS A 138 -7.62 -3.11 9.23
N GLU A 139 -6.65 -3.50 8.42
CA GLU A 139 -5.34 -3.95 8.88
C GLU A 139 -4.31 -2.83 8.95
N VAL A 140 -4.51 -1.74 8.21
CA VAL A 140 -3.56 -0.61 8.18
C VAL A 140 -4.11 0.61 8.90
N TYR A 141 -5.40 0.91 8.73
CA TYR A 141 -6.04 2.11 9.29
C TYR A 141 -6.96 1.83 10.50
N ASP A 142 -7.03 0.58 10.94
CA ASP A 142 -7.72 0.09 12.15
C ASP A 142 -9.21 0.48 12.25
N PHE A 143 -9.91 0.55 11.12
CA PHE A 143 -11.36 0.72 11.14
C PHE A 143 -12.05 -0.55 11.64
N ARG A 144 -13.17 -0.38 12.34
CA ARG A 144 -14.04 -1.49 12.75
C ARG A 144 -14.86 -1.99 11.56
N ILE A 145 -15.30 -3.25 11.62
CA ILE A 145 -16.03 -3.90 10.51
C ILE A 145 -17.29 -3.11 10.12
N ASN A 146 -18.01 -2.56 11.10
CA ASN A 146 -19.20 -1.73 10.86
C ASN A 146 -18.85 -0.40 10.19
N GLU A 147 -17.73 0.22 10.53
CA GLU A 147 -17.23 1.45 9.87
C GLU A 147 -16.79 1.15 8.44
N ILE A 148 -16.11 0.04 8.21
CA ILE A 148 -15.72 -0.40 6.86
C ILE A 148 -16.95 -0.67 5.99
N ALA A 149 -17.98 -1.30 6.55
CA ALA A 149 -19.24 -1.53 5.87
C ALA A 149 -19.89 -0.21 5.42
N GLN A 150 -19.83 0.83 6.26
CA GLN A 150 -20.29 2.18 5.89
C GLN A 150 -19.39 2.85 4.85
N ILE A 151 -18.06 2.72 4.99
CA ILE A 151 -17.08 3.31 4.07
C ILE A 151 -17.22 2.76 2.65
N LEU A 152 -17.48 1.46 2.53
CA LEU A 152 -17.56 0.75 1.26
C LEU A 152 -18.98 0.55 0.74
N ASP A 153 -19.98 1.18 1.38
CA ASP A 153 -21.41 0.98 1.09
C ASP A 153 -21.78 -0.51 0.91
N SER A 154 -21.42 -1.30 1.93
CA SER A 154 -21.54 -2.76 1.92
C SER A 154 -22.12 -3.28 3.24
N THR A 155 -22.29 -4.60 3.35
CA THR A 155 -22.72 -5.24 4.60
C THR A 155 -21.52 -5.73 5.40
N GLU A 156 -21.64 -5.79 6.74
CA GLU A 156 -20.59 -6.37 7.59
C GLU A 156 -20.24 -7.82 7.19
N ALA A 157 -21.23 -8.58 6.70
CA ALA A 157 -21.01 -9.94 6.22
C ALA A 157 -20.09 -9.97 5.00
N MET A 158 -20.32 -9.07 4.02
CA MET A 158 -19.45 -8.94 2.86
C MET A 158 -18.05 -8.44 3.23
N VAL A 159 -17.94 -7.48 4.16
CA VAL A 159 -16.64 -7.03 4.67
C VAL A 159 -15.86 -8.19 5.30
N LYS A 160 -16.49 -9.00 6.17
CA LYS A 160 -15.86 -10.19 6.75
C LYS A 160 -15.40 -11.18 5.69
N TYR A 161 -16.22 -11.40 4.67
CA TYR A 161 -15.87 -12.26 3.54
C TYR A 161 -14.67 -11.72 2.74
N TYR A 162 -14.65 -10.42 2.42
CA TYR A 162 -13.56 -9.77 1.70
C TYR A 162 -12.26 -9.77 2.49
N LEU A 163 -12.33 -9.57 3.80
CA LEU A 163 -11.17 -9.70 4.70
C LEU A 163 -10.62 -11.13 4.69
N HIS A 164 -11.49 -12.12 4.89
CA HIS A 164 -11.09 -13.53 4.91
C HIS A 164 -10.43 -13.94 3.58
N THR A 165 -11.09 -13.67 2.45
CA THR A 165 -10.58 -14.07 1.13
C THR A 165 -9.37 -13.26 0.69
N GLY A 166 -9.34 -11.95 0.99
CA GLY A 166 -8.20 -11.07 0.72
C GLY A 166 -6.95 -11.49 1.51
N ARG A 167 -7.10 -11.76 2.82
CA ARG A 167 -6.01 -12.30 3.66
C ARG A 167 -5.49 -13.63 3.12
N ALA A 168 -6.38 -14.57 2.85
CA ALA A 168 -6.00 -15.89 2.33
C ALA A 168 -5.19 -15.77 1.02
N LYS A 169 -5.62 -14.90 0.08
CA LYS A 169 -4.87 -14.64 -1.15
C LYS A 169 -3.49 -14.02 -0.85
N MET A 170 -3.43 -12.97 -0.03
CA MET A 170 -2.14 -12.32 0.27
C MET A 170 -1.16 -13.26 0.97
N ILE A 171 -1.64 -14.07 1.91
CA ILE A 171 -0.85 -15.11 2.59
C ILE A 171 -0.28 -16.08 1.58
N HIS A 172 -1.12 -16.60 0.68
CA HIS A 172 -0.67 -17.52 -0.37
C HIS A 172 0.41 -16.91 -1.27
N VAL A 173 0.20 -15.67 -1.73
CA VAL A 173 1.16 -14.96 -2.59
C VAL A 173 2.50 -14.74 -1.87
N PHE A 174 2.48 -14.27 -0.62
CA PHE A 174 3.71 -14.04 0.14
C PHE A 174 4.42 -15.34 0.50
N GLU A 175 3.69 -16.40 0.85
CA GLU A 175 4.28 -17.70 1.13
C GLU A 175 4.98 -18.29 -0.10
N GLY A 176 4.34 -18.23 -1.25
CA GLY A 176 4.90 -18.80 -2.48
C GLY A 176 6.11 -18.02 -3.02
N ARG A 177 6.30 -16.76 -2.60
CA ARG A 177 7.23 -15.84 -3.28
C ARG A 177 8.22 -15.14 -2.37
N CYS A 178 7.87 -14.75 -1.15
CA CYS A 178 8.71 -13.87 -0.33
C CYS A 178 9.82 -14.65 0.39
N ALA A 179 11.08 -14.42 0.03
CA ALA A 179 12.23 -15.07 0.65
C ALA A 179 12.40 -14.76 2.16
N LEU A 180 11.81 -13.67 2.65
CA LEU A 180 11.77 -13.34 4.08
C LEU A 180 10.82 -14.25 4.88
N ILE A 181 9.84 -14.86 4.20
CA ILE A 181 8.79 -15.69 4.81
C ILE A 181 9.07 -17.17 4.58
N ASN A 182 9.50 -17.51 3.37
CA ASN A 182 9.74 -18.87 2.94
C ASN A 182 11.13 -18.99 2.32
N LYS A 183 11.95 -19.93 2.78
CA LYS A 183 13.31 -20.17 2.23
C LYS A 183 13.28 -20.61 0.76
N GLN A 184 12.16 -21.14 0.28
CA GLN A 184 11.93 -21.47 -1.13
C GLN A 184 11.27 -20.32 -1.92
N GLY A 185 11.01 -19.17 -1.29
CA GLY A 185 10.45 -18.00 -1.94
C GLY A 185 11.41 -17.44 -3.00
N VAL A 186 10.89 -17.18 -4.19
CA VAL A 186 11.69 -16.75 -5.36
C VAL A 186 12.07 -15.26 -5.39
N CYS A 187 11.42 -14.43 -4.57
CA CYS A 187 11.62 -12.98 -4.54
C CYS A 187 12.60 -12.58 -3.43
N HIS A 188 13.76 -12.04 -3.85
CA HIS A 188 14.85 -11.59 -2.99
C HIS A 188 15.03 -10.06 -2.99
N GLN A 189 14.01 -9.31 -3.42
CA GLN A 189 14.15 -7.86 -3.59
C GLN A 189 14.54 -7.12 -2.31
N CYS A 190 14.14 -7.60 -1.14
CA CYS A 190 14.54 -6.98 0.13
C CYS A 190 16.07 -6.99 0.29
N SER A 191 16.73 -8.12 0.03
CA SER A 191 18.19 -8.24 0.11
C SER A 191 18.89 -7.54 -1.05
N GLU A 192 18.32 -7.58 -2.25
CA GLU A 192 18.91 -6.94 -3.44
C GLU A 192 18.90 -5.41 -3.30
N LEU A 193 17.76 -4.83 -2.94
CA LEU A 193 17.62 -3.38 -2.76
C LEU A 193 18.44 -2.89 -1.56
N ASN A 194 18.52 -3.67 -0.47
CA ASN A 194 19.44 -3.38 0.63
C ASN A 194 20.89 -3.32 0.14
N GLY A 195 21.31 -4.28 -0.70
CA GLY A 195 22.67 -4.30 -1.25
C GLY A 195 22.95 -3.10 -2.17
N LEU A 196 21.94 -2.64 -2.92
CA LEU A 196 22.07 -1.50 -3.83
C LEU A 196 22.08 -0.16 -3.08
N PHE A 197 21.11 0.07 -2.20
CA PHE A 197 20.88 1.37 -1.58
C PHE A 197 21.53 1.54 -0.20
N ASN A 198 21.90 0.43 0.46
CA ASN A 198 22.58 0.40 1.75
C ASN A 198 23.80 -0.55 1.74
N PRO A 199 24.78 -0.37 0.83
CA PRO A 199 25.86 -1.35 0.59
C PRO A 199 26.80 -1.59 1.79
N LYS A 200 26.88 -0.64 2.74
CA LYS A 200 27.68 -0.78 3.96
C LYS A 200 26.97 -1.57 5.07
N GLN A 201 25.66 -1.73 4.94
CA GLN A 201 24.82 -2.39 5.92
C GLN A 201 24.71 -3.88 5.62
N LYS A 202 24.80 -4.70 6.67
CA LYS A 202 24.66 -6.15 6.52
C LYS A 202 23.19 -6.53 6.61
N PHE A 203 22.62 -6.95 5.49
CA PHE A 203 21.23 -7.39 5.39
C PHE A 203 20.79 -8.34 6.52
N GLN A 204 21.59 -9.36 6.83
CA GLN A 204 21.26 -10.34 7.88
C GLN A 204 21.11 -9.69 9.27
N GLU A 205 21.94 -8.71 9.60
CA GLU A 205 21.94 -8.04 10.92
C GLU A 205 20.72 -7.11 11.08
N GLU A 206 20.26 -6.47 10.01
CA GLU A 206 19.04 -5.65 10.04
C GLU A 206 17.77 -6.49 9.96
N ALA A 207 17.76 -7.53 9.13
CA ALA A 207 16.58 -8.36 8.93
C ALA A 207 16.13 -8.98 10.27
N VAL A 208 17.07 -9.44 11.12
CA VAL A 208 16.74 -10.00 12.45
C VAL A 208 16.18 -8.98 13.44
N LYS A 209 16.21 -7.68 13.16
CA LYS A 209 15.53 -6.68 13.98
C LYS A 209 14.01 -6.65 13.74
N ILE A 210 13.56 -7.23 12.62
CA ILE A 210 12.15 -7.27 12.22
C ILE A 210 11.51 -8.57 12.74
N ASP A 211 10.47 -8.44 13.57
CA ASP A 211 9.77 -9.59 14.16
C ASP A 211 9.28 -10.61 13.13
N LEU A 212 8.75 -10.10 12.00
CA LEU A 212 8.34 -10.92 10.86
C LEU A 212 9.42 -11.89 10.42
N VAL A 213 10.66 -11.40 10.29
CA VAL A 213 11.81 -12.20 9.82
C VAL A 213 12.27 -13.16 10.92
N ARG A 214 12.34 -12.69 12.17
CA ARG A 214 12.72 -13.55 13.31
C ARG A 214 11.80 -14.75 13.47
N LYS A 215 10.50 -14.55 13.26
CA LYS A 215 9.47 -15.56 13.46
C LYS A 215 9.20 -16.42 12.23
N ALA A 216 9.74 -16.06 11.06
CA ALA A 216 9.49 -16.74 9.78
C ALA A 216 9.71 -18.26 9.80
N ALA A 217 10.68 -18.74 10.59
CA ALA A 217 10.99 -20.17 10.67
C ALA A 217 10.06 -20.97 11.60
N THR A 218 9.27 -20.32 12.46
CA THR A 218 8.55 -20.97 13.57
C THR A 218 7.07 -20.65 13.66
N ALA A 219 6.67 -19.48 13.16
CA ALA A 219 5.28 -19.04 13.23
C ALA A 219 4.44 -19.62 12.09
N ASP A 220 3.14 -19.76 12.34
CA ASP A 220 2.19 -20.05 11.27
C ASP A 220 2.01 -18.84 10.32
N ARG A 221 1.37 -19.10 9.19
CA ARG A 221 1.26 -18.14 8.08
C ARG A 221 0.35 -16.96 8.40
N GLU A 222 -0.68 -17.15 9.22
CA GLU A 222 -1.57 -16.08 9.67
C GLU A 222 -0.82 -15.14 10.61
N HIS A 223 -0.08 -15.68 11.57
CA HIS A 223 0.73 -14.88 12.48
C HIS A 223 1.84 -14.10 11.75
N LEU A 224 2.46 -14.69 10.74
CA LEU A 224 3.42 -13.97 9.89
C LEU A 224 2.75 -12.84 9.10
N PHE A 225 1.52 -13.03 8.64
CA PHE A 225 0.78 -11.96 8.00
C PHE A 225 0.45 -10.83 8.98
N ASP A 226 0.07 -11.14 10.21
CA ASP A 226 -0.17 -10.14 11.26
C ASP A 226 1.11 -9.34 11.59
N LEU A 227 2.26 -10.01 11.70
CA LEU A 227 3.54 -9.34 11.91
C LEU A 227 3.91 -8.43 10.73
N ARG A 228 3.56 -8.81 9.50
CA ARG A 228 3.70 -7.95 8.33
C ARG A 228 2.79 -6.72 8.43
N MET A 229 1.55 -6.88 8.89
CA MET A 229 0.61 -5.75 9.06
C MET A 229 1.15 -4.75 10.07
N LYS A 230 1.74 -5.22 11.18
CA LYS A 230 2.42 -4.35 12.17
C LYS A 230 3.56 -3.52 11.56
N VAL A 231 4.33 -4.09 10.64
CA VAL A 231 5.38 -3.33 9.93
C VAL A 231 4.74 -2.22 9.07
N ILE A 232 3.66 -2.54 8.36
CA ILE A 232 2.99 -1.61 7.45
C ILE A 232 2.30 -0.47 8.21
N GLN A 233 1.62 -0.77 9.33
CA GLN A 233 0.99 0.20 10.21
C GLN A 233 1.99 1.24 10.74
N GLY A 234 3.23 0.83 10.96
CA GLY A 234 4.29 1.71 11.46
C GLY A 234 5.05 2.48 10.37
N ILE A 235 4.54 2.55 9.13
CA ILE A 235 5.20 3.24 8.01
C ILE A 235 4.17 4.08 7.25
N ASP A 236 4.34 5.40 7.30
CA ASP A 236 3.70 6.31 6.36
C ASP A 236 4.56 6.40 5.09
N PRO A 237 4.03 6.04 3.90
CA PRO A 237 4.78 6.10 2.65
C PRO A 237 5.28 7.51 2.26
N PHE A 238 4.68 8.58 2.80
CA PHE A 238 5.10 9.96 2.52
C PHE A 238 6.15 10.50 3.51
N GLU A 239 6.25 9.90 4.70
CA GLU A 239 7.10 10.41 5.79
C GLU A 239 8.23 9.45 6.19
N SER A 240 8.30 8.26 5.57
CA SER A 240 9.36 7.29 5.86
C SER A 240 10.75 7.77 5.42
N ASN A 241 11.80 7.14 5.99
CA ASN A 241 13.20 7.35 5.59
C ASN A 241 13.50 6.93 4.14
N ALA A 242 12.53 6.32 3.45
CA ALA A 242 12.62 5.93 2.05
C ALA A 242 11.58 6.65 1.17
N ALA A 243 10.86 7.66 1.68
CA ALA A 243 9.66 8.19 1.04
C ALA A 243 9.90 8.58 -0.43
N GLU A 244 10.89 9.43 -0.73
CA GLU A 244 11.18 9.85 -2.10
C GLU A 244 11.49 8.65 -3.02
N LEU A 245 12.36 7.75 -2.56
CA LEU A 245 12.78 6.59 -3.34
C LEU A 245 11.62 5.60 -3.55
N GLN A 246 10.79 5.40 -2.52
CA GLN A 246 9.62 4.54 -2.55
C GLN A 246 8.55 5.08 -3.51
N LEU A 247 8.25 6.37 -3.46
CA LEU A 247 7.27 6.99 -4.35
C LEU A 247 7.74 6.95 -5.80
N HIS A 248 9.04 7.19 -6.05
CA HIS A 248 9.65 7.04 -7.37
C HIS A 248 9.51 5.61 -7.93
N HIS A 249 9.80 4.59 -7.10
CA HIS A 249 9.64 3.18 -7.51
C HIS A 249 8.17 2.80 -7.71
N LEU A 250 7.26 3.33 -6.89
CA LEU A 250 5.84 3.00 -6.98
C LEU A 250 5.23 3.50 -8.29
N GLU A 251 5.58 4.72 -8.68
CA GLU A 251 5.15 5.30 -9.95
C GLU A 251 5.75 4.55 -11.15
N HIS A 252 7.03 4.17 -11.09
CA HIS A 252 7.64 3.31 -12.11
C HIS A 252 6.92 1.97 -12.24
N ASN A 253 6.67 1.29 -11.12
CA ASN A 253 5.96 0.01 -11.10
C ASN A 253 4.56 0.14 -11.69
N ARG A 254 3.85 1.23 -11.38
CA ARG A 254 2.52 1.49 -11.94
C ARG A 254 2.57 1.61 -13.45
N GLN A 255 3.43 2.47 -13.98
CA GLN A 255 3.56 2.66 -15.43
C GLN A 255 3.94 1.37 -16.15
N VAL A 256 4.87 0.59 -15.59
CA VAL A 256 5.29 -0.69 -16.16
C VAL A 256 4.12 -1.69 -16.20
N ILE A 257 3.35 -1.80 -15.12
CA ILE A 257 2.27 -2.78 -15.04
C ILE A 257 1.05 -2.37 -15.87
N GLU A 258 0.69 -1.09 -15.90
CA GLU A 258 -0.39 -0.60 -16.77
C GLU A 258 -0.07 -0.90 -18.23
N ASN A 259 1.14 -0.56 -18.70
CA ASN A 259 1.62 -0.91 -20.04
C ASN A 259 1.64 -2.43 -20.29
N TYR A 260 2.03 -3.22 -19.30
CA TYR A 260 2.01 -4.69 -19.40
C TYR A 260 0.58 -5.21 -19.58
N LEU A 261 -0.37 -4.72 -18.81
CA LEU A 261 -1.77 -5.17 -18.84
C LEU A 261 -2.51 -4.74 -20.11
N GLU A 262 -2.13 -3.61 -20.70
CA GLU A 262 -2.61 -3.16 -22.02
C GLU A 262 -2.08 -4.05 -23.15
N LYS A 263 -0.78 -4.34 -23.16
CA LYS A 263 -0.16 -5.21 -24.18
C LYS A 263 -0.66 -6.65 -24.14
N ASN A 264 -1.11 -7.10 -22.97
CA ASN A 264 -1.67 -8.44 -22.75
C ASN A 264 -3.20 -8.41 -22.65
N ALA A 265 -3.85 -7.33 -23.13
CA ALA A 265 -5.29 -7.27 -23.32
C ALA A 265 -5.68 -8.03 -24.59
N SER A 266 -5.91 -9.33 -24.47
CA SER A 266 -6.60 -10.13 -25.49
C SER A 266 -8.11 -9.97 -25.38
#